data_AF-A0A3N7K0I2-F1
#
_entry.id   AF-A0A3N7K0I2-F1
#
_cell.length_a   1.000
_cell.length_b   1.000
_cell.length_c   1.000
_cell.angle_alpha   90.00
_cell.angle_beta   90.00
_cell.angle_gamma   90.00
#
_symmetry.space_group_name_H-M   'P 1'
#
loop_
_entity.id
_entity.type
_entity.pdbx_description
1 polymer ?
#
loop_
_entity_poly.entity_id
_entity_poly.type
_entity_poly.pdbx_seq_one_letter_code
_entity_poly.pdbx_strand_id
1 'polypeptide(L)'
;MQFHLKSYRFEGLYRDPGLLQERSGVFVILGRAHDDAPWVVLDLGEAASLREHVANHVRCEAWSRLGHRDLACAVFYCDEWDRRSIDEELRGHFDLPGGLPDLCL
;
A
#
# COMPACT_ATOMS: atom_id res chain seq x y z
N MET A 1 7.20 13.53 0.55
CA MET A 1 5.94 14.00 -0.08
C MET A 1 4.79 13.40 0.75
N GLN A 2 3.59 13.99 0.70
CA GLN A 2 2.43 13.50 1.47
C GLN A 2 1.33 13.08 0.50
N PHE A 3 0.72 11.94 0.74
CA PHE A 3 -0.41 11.42 -0.02
C PHE A 3 -1.63 11.39 0.89
N HIS A 4 -2.72 12.03 0.48
CA HIS A 4 -3.95 12.07 1.26
C HIS A 4 -4.88 10.98 0.75
N LEU A 5 -5.23 10.04 1.62
CA LEU A 5 -6.22 9.01 1.34
C LEU A 5 -7.30 9.09 2.42
N LYS A 6 -8.50 9.51 2.01
CA LYS A 6 -9.62 9.79 2.93
C LYS A 6 -9.18 10.75 4.04
N SER A 7 -9.36 10.37 5.30
CA SER A 7 -9.00 11.16 6.48
C SER A 7 -7.53 11.03 6.88
N TYR A 8 -6.77 10.15 6.20
CA TYR A 8 -5.40 9.80 6.58
C TYR A 8 -4.37 10.47 5.68
N ARG A 9 -3.27 10.89 6.31
CA ARG A 9 -2.13 11.49 5.64
C ARG A 9 -0.97 10.51 5.62
N PHE A 10 -0.80 9.84 4.49
CA PHE A 10 0.28 8.90 4.26
C PHE A 10 1.56 9.65 3.85
N GLU A 11 2.70 9.09 4.23
CA GLU A 11 4.02 9.43 3.70
C GLU A 11 4.24 8.72 2.36
N GLY A 12 4.81 9.41 1.38
CA GLY A 12 5.06 8.86 0.04
C GLY A 12 4.75 9.87 -1.07
N LEU A 13 4.75 9.51 -2.34
CA LEU A 13 4.81 8.18 -2.95
C LEU A 13 6.25 7.66 -3.08
N TYR A 14 6.54 6.50 -2.49
CA TYR A 14 7.82 5.81 -2.58
C TYR A 14 7.85 4.87 -3.77
N ARG A 15 8.85 4.99 -4.63
CA ARG A 15 9.11 4.06 -5.76
C ARG A 15 10.19 3.03 -5.45
N ASP A 16 10.90 3.23 -4.36
CA ASP A 16 11.94 2.35 -3.86
C ASP A 16 11.59 1.96 -2.42
N PRO A 17 11.29 0.68 -2.15
CA PRO A 17 11.04 0.17 -0.81
C PRO A 17 12.19 0.42 0.17
N GLY A 18 13.43 0.58 -0.32
CA GLY A 18 14.60 0.92 0.50
C GLY A 18 14.51 2.28 1.21
N LEU A 19 13.59 3.15 0.78
CA LEU A 19 13.31 4.45 1.41
C LEU A 19 12.31 4.36 2.58
N LEU A 20 11.68 3.21 2.78
CA LEU A 20 10.76 2.98 3.88
C LEU A 20 11.53 2.71 5.18
N GLN A 21 10.95 3.16 6.30
CA GLN A 21 11.44 2.82 7.64
C GLN A 21 11.03 1.39 8.02
N GLU A 22 11.89 0.71 8.78
CA GLU A 22 11.64 -0.59 9.40
C GLU A 22 10.67 -0.42 10.60
N ARG A 23 9.43 -0.07 10.31
CA ARG A 23 8.40 0.26 11.31
C ARG A 23 7.04 -0.30 10.90
N SER A 24 6.20 -0.52 11.90
CA SER A 24 4.81 -0.97 11.70
C SER A 24 3.94 0.13 11.11
N GLY A 25 2.86 -0.30 10.45
CA GLY A 25 1.81 0.60 9.99
C GLY A 25 0.97 0.02 8.86
N VAL A 26 0.36 0.91 8.09
CA VAL A 26 -0.49 0.59 6.92
C VAL A 26 0.23 1.04 5.65
N PHE A 27 0.17 0.22 4.61
CA PHE A 27 0.67 0.56 3.27
C PHE A 27 -0.48 0.61 2.26
N VAL A 28 -0.29 1.42 1.23
CA VAL A 28 -1.18 1.54 0.08
C VAL A 28 -0.32 1.48 -1.18
N ILE A 29 -0.65 0.54 -2.06
CA ILE A 29 -0.01 0.40 -3.36
C ILE A 29 -0.84 1.12 -4.40
N LEU A 30 -0.17 1.94 -5.18
CA LEU A 30 -0.79 2.84 -6.14
C LEU A 30 -0.19 2.58 -7.51
N GLY A 31 -1.05 2.57 -8.52
CA GLY A 31 -0.68 2.47 -9.92
C GLY A 31 -1.17 3.66 -10.71
N ARG A 32 -0.47 3.99 -11.80
CA ARG A 32 -1.01 4.88 -12.84
C ARG A 32 -0.60 4.41 -14.23
N ALA A 33 -1.47 4.63 -15.20
CA ALA A 33 -1.27 4.15 -16.57
C ALA A 33 -0.23 4.98 -17.37
N HIS A 34 -0.13 6.28 -17.08
CA HIS A 34 0.82 7.22 -17.69
C HIS A 34 1.03 8.42 -16.76
N ASP A 35 1.92 9.36 -17.11
CA ASP A 35 2.37 10.43 -16.21
C ASP A 35 1.25 11.35 -15.72
N ASP A 36 0.29 11.66 -16.60
CA ASP A 36 -0.86 12.52 -16.29
C ASP A 36 -2.08 11.75 -15.76
N ALA A 37 -2.01 10.42 -15.70
CA ALA A 37 -3.10 9.60 -15.18
C ALA A 37 -3.21 9.73 -13.65
N PRO A 38 -4.42 9.72 -13.09
CA PRO A 38 -4.59 9.70 -11.65
C PRO A 38 -4.00 8.41 -11.07
N TRP A 39 -3.49 8.51 -9.84
CA TRP A 39 -3.11 7.34 -9.06
C TRP A 39 -4.37 6.59 -8.61
N VAL A 40 -4.38 5.28 -8.85
CA VAL A 40 -5.44 4.37 -8.41
C VAL A 40 -4.90 3.42 -7.34
N VAL A 41 -5.71 3.14 -6.33
CA VAL A 41 -5.36 2.17 -5.28
C VAL A 41 -5.47 0.76 -5.86
N LEU A 42 -4.38 0.02 -5.82
CA LEU A 42 -4.29 -1.36 -6.30
C LEU A 42 -4.36 -2.37 -5.15
N ASP A 43 -3.78 -2.01 -4.02
CA ASP A 43 -3.71 -2.85 -2.84
C ASP A 43 -3.56 -1.99 -1.59
N LEU A 44 -3.99 -2.52 -0.45
CA LEU A 44 -3.71 -1.92 0.85
C LEU A 44 -3.72 -3.01 1.92
N GLY A 45 -2.92 -2.79 2.96
CA GLY A 45 -2.78 -3.72 4.05
C GLY A 45 -1.95 -3.14 5.19
N GLU A 46 -1.83 -3.93 6.25
CA GLU A 46 -1.02 -3.60 7.42
C GLU A 46 0.19 -4.53 7.53
N ALA A 47 1.25 -4.07 8.17
CA ALA A 47 2.37 -4.93 8.54
C ALA A 47 3.07 -4.46 9.82
N ALA A 48 3.74 -5.40 10.47
CA ALA A 48 4.65 -5.13 11.58
C ALA A 48 5.97 -4.47 11.13
N SER A 49 6.40 -4.75 9.90
CA SER A 49 7.47 -4.01 9.22
C SER A 49 7.05 -3.68 7.79
N LEU A 50 6.82 -2.39 7.52
CA LEU A 50 6.43 -1.92 6.19
C LEU A 50 7.56 -2.07 5.17
N ARG A 51 8.82 -1.82 5.57
CA ARG A 51 9.97 -1.98 4.66
C ARG A 51 10.13 -3.43 4.22
N GLU A 52 10.17 -4.37 5.17
CA GLU A 52 10.31 -5.80 4.87
C GLU A 52 9.14 -6.29 4.02
N HIS A 53 7.91 -5.95 4.41
CA HIS A 53 6.71 -6.42 3.74
C HIS A 53 6.60 -5.92 2.29
N VAL A 54 6.84 -4.62 2.06
CA VAL A 54 6.77 -4.04 0.71
C VAL A 54 7.95 -4.51 -0.16
N ALA A 55 9.16 -4.65 0.40
CA ALA A 55 10.34 -5.11 -0.35
C ALA A 55 10.23 -6.59 -0.77
N ASN A 56 9.62 -7.43 0.07
CA ASN A 56 9.48 -8.86 -0.18
C ASN A 56 8.15 -9.25 -0.84
N HIS A 57 7.32 -8.27 -1.24
CA HIS A 57 5.96 -8.54 -1.66
C HIS A 57 5.90 -9.31 -2.98
N VAL A 58 5.55 -10.60 -2.92
CA VAL A 58 5.34 -11.51 -4.07
C VAL A 58 4.33 -10.94 -5.09
N ARG A 59 3.42 -10.05 -4.66
CA ARG A 59 2.47 -9.36 -5.55
C ARG A 59 3.06 -8.18 -6.34
N CYS A 60 4.33 -7.81 -6.17
CA CYS A 60 4.96 -6.77 -7.00
C CYS A 60 4.88 -7.11 -8.50
N GLU A 61 5.08 -8.39 -8.84
CA GLU A 61 4.85 -8.88 -10.20
C GLU A 61 3.37 -8.83 -10.59
N ALA A 62 2.45 -9.17 -9.69
CA ALA A 62 1.02 -9.13 -9.96
C ALA A 62 0.52 -7.68 -10.23
N TRP A 63 0.98 -6.70 -9.45
CA TRP A 63 0.65 -5.29 -9.66
C TRP A 63 1.23 -4.74 -10.98
N SER A 64 2.44 -5.15 -11.34
CA SER A 64 3.08 -4.76 -12.60
C SER A 64 2.35 -5.35 -13.82
N ARG A 65 1.76 -6.54 -13.67
CA ARG A 65 0.95 -7.20 -14.71
C ARG A 65 -0.43 -6.58 -14.91
N LEU A 66 -0.90 -5.70 -14.03
CA LEU A 66 -2.19 -4.98 -14.17
C LEU A 66 -2.14 -3.84 -15.21
N GLY A 67 -1.02 -3.66 -15.93
CA GLY A 67 -0.92 -2.70 -17.03
C GLY A 67 -0.67 -1.25 -16.57
N HIS A 68 -0.22 -1.06 -15.33
CA HIS A 68 0.24 0.24 -14.84
C HIS A 68 1.69 0.48 -15.24
N ARG A 69 1.98 1.68 -15.77
CA ARG A 69 3.34 2.09 -16.15
C ARG A 69 4.18 2.42 -14.93
N ASP A 70 3.57 3.08 -13.95
CA ASP A 70 4.24 3.42 -12.69
C ASP A 70 3.51 2.78 -11.52
N LEU A 71 4.31 2.27 -10.58
CA LEU A 71 3.88 1.82 -9.27
C LEU A 71 4.55 2.67 -8.19
N ALA A 72 3.82 2.93 -7.13
CA ALA A 72 4.38 3.55 -5.94
C ALA A 72 3.65 3.09 -4.68
N CYS A 73 4.30 3.29 -3.54
CA CYS A 73 3.78 2.95 -2.22
C CYS A 73 3.59 4.22 -1.38
N ALA A 74 2.46 4.33 -0.70
CA ALA A 74 2.25 5.30 0.37
C ALA A 74 2.14 4.54 1.69
N VAL A 75 2.70 5.08 2.77
CA VAL A 75 2.74 4.42 4.08
C VAL A 75 2.24 5.33 5.20
N PHE A 76 1.55 4.75 6.17
CA PHE A 76 1.13 5.42 7.40
C PHE A 76 1.72 4.65 8.57
N TYR A 77 2.73 5.23 9.22
CA TYR A 77 3.38 4.60 10.37
C TYR A 77 2.53 4.73 11.62
N CYS A 78 2.16 3.60 12.21
CA CYS A 78 1.38 3.53 13.44
C CYS A 78 1.66 2.24 14.21
N ASP A 79 1.13 2.13 15.41
CA ASP A 79 1.26 0.92 16.23
C ASP A 79 0.30 -0.20 15.78
N GLU A 80 0.37 -1.35 16.45
CA GLU A 80 -0.42 -2.53 16.09
C GLU A 80 -1.93 -2.35 16.28
N TRP A 81 -2.35 -1.60 17.29
CA TRP A 81 -3.77 -1.37 17.53
C TRP A 81 -4.35 -0.47 16.45
N ASP A 82 -3.67 0.63 16.16
CA ASP A 82 -4.11 1.60 15.17
C ASP A 82 -4.08 1.00 13.75
N ARG A 83 -3.05 0.22 13.38
CA ARG A 83 -2.92 -0.29 12.01
C ARG A 83 -4.09 -1.19 11.59
N ARG A 84 -4.63 -2.00 12.51
CA ARG A 84 -5.77 -2.88 12.21
C ARG A 84 -7.05 -2.07 12.00
N SER A 85 -7.34 -1.12 12.90
CA SER A 85 -8.53 -0.28 12.76
C SER A 85 -8.50 0.59 11.50
N ILE A 86 -7.32 1.12 11.14
CA ILE A 86 -7.14 1.92 9.92
C ILE A 86 -7.27 1.05 8.66
N ASP A 87 -6.68 -0.15 8.63
CA ASP A 87 -6.83 -1.08 7.50
C ASP A 87 -8.30 -1.46 7.29
N GLU A 88 -9.02 -1.84 8.36
CA GLU A 88 -10.43 -2.19 8.30
C GLU A 88 -11.30 -1.02 7.80
N GLU A 89 -11.07 0.19 8.29
CA GLU A 89 -11.78 1.40 7.84
C GLU A 89 -11.53 1.66 6.35
N LEU A 90 -10.26 1.62 5.92
CA LEU A 90 -9.90 1.90 4.54
C LEU A 90 -10.42 0.82 3.59
N ARG A 91 -10.39 -0.46 3.97
CA ARG A 91 -10.99 -1.56 3.20
C ARG A 91 -12.48 -1.35 2.98
N GLY A 92 -13.19 -0.77 3.95
CA GLY A 92 -14.61 -0.40 3.78
C GLY A 92 -14.88 0.60 2.64
N HIS A 93 -13.85 1.27 2.12
CA HIS A 93 -13.98 2.25 1.04
C HIS A 93 -13.53 1.76 -0.34
N PHE A 94 -12.90 0.59 -0.45
CA PHE A 94 -12.34 0.10 -1.70
C PHE A 94 -12.70 -1.37 -1.93
N ASP A 95 -13.16 -1.70 -3.13
CA ASP A 95 -13.36 -3.09 -3.56
C ASP A 95 -12.02 -3.61 -4.09
N LEU A 96 -11.14 -4.02 -3.17
CA LEU A 96 -9.78 -4.45 -3.50
C LEU A 96 -9.72 -5.97 -3.59
N PRO A 97 -8.97 -6.53 -4.56
CA PRO A 97 -8.73 -7.97 -4.65
C PRO A 97 -7.87 -8.53 -3.49
N GLY A 98 -7.49 -7.69 -2.52
CA GLY A 98 -6.59 -7.99 -1.40
C GLY A 98 -7.30 -8.25 -0.07
N GLY A 99 -8.49 -8.83 -0.09
CA GLY A 99 -9.19 -9.31 1.10
C GLY A 99 -9.24 -10.83 1.18
N LEU A 100 -8.10 -11.52 1.19
CA LEU A 100 -8.07 -12.94 1.55
C LEU A 100 -7.20 -13.13 2.80
N PRO A 101 -7.77 -13.63 3.92
CA PRO A 101 -6.96 -14.16 5.00
C PRO A 101 -6.22 -15.39 4.45
N ASP A 102 -4.89 -15.44 4.63
CA ASP A 102 -4.08 -16.65 4.47
C ASP A 102 -4.34 -17.52 3.22
N LEU A 103 -4.03 -17.03 2.02
CA LEU A 103 -3.83 -17.89 0.85
C LEU A 103 -2.43 -17.71 0.28
N CYS A 104 -1.45 -18.21 1.03
CA CYS A 104 -0.39 -19.01 0.40
C CYS A 104 -1.02 -20.35 0.01
N LEU A 105 -1.24 -20.57 -1.28
CA LEU A 105 -1.12 -21.85 -1.99
C LEU A 105 -1.16 -21.57 -3.51
#